data_AF-A0A0R0LR14-F1
#
_entry.id   AF-A0A0R0LR14-F1
#
_cell.length_a   1.000
_cell.length_b   1.000
_cell.length_c   1.000
_cell.angle_alpha   90.00
_cell.angle_beta   90.00
_cell.angle_gamma   90.00
#
_symmetry.space_group_name_H-M   'P 1'
#
loop_
_entity.id
_entity.type
_entity.pdbx_description
1 polymer ?
#
loop_
_entity_poly.entity_id
_entity_poly.type
_entity_poly.pdbx_seq_one_letter_code
_entity_poly.pdbx_strand_id
1 'polypeptide(L)'
;EYKIENKWGFNDFFKQELRLSKEITFHEGSKIFGFNSNSNLGQITFPVRQILPCYYNIFTFLKKSTCLVPAAIDQDPYFRLARDKAKIFNCSKPSTIYSGFLPSLKNLGKMSSTVDLTIFLDDKMDDIANKIKKHAFSGGRETLAEHRKLGGLPEKDTAFQYLRYFLDDDKKLSEIEQEYRKGILSSKDMKGHCIEELQRFIGDFQKRRAQVDQEIIDKFMSCDKSFY
;
A
#
# COMPACT_ATOMS: atom_id res chain seq x y z
N GLU A 1 19.66 -36.10 18.84
CA GLU A 1 19.43 -34.64 18.76
C GLU A 1 19.07 -34.27 17.33
N TYR A 2 17.85 -33.79 17.08
CA TYR A 2 17.51 -33.21 15.78
C TYR A 2 18.18 -31.83 15.69
N LYS A 3 19.32 -31.74 15.01
CA LYS A 3 19.84 -30.45 14.56
C LYS A 3 18.87 -29.93 13.51
N ILE A 4 18.00 -29.01 13.92
CA ILE A 4 17.29 -28.15 12.97
C ILE A 4 18.39 -27.32 12.32
N GLU A 5 18.84 -27.73 11.13
CA GLU A 5 19.60 -26.82 10.27
C GLU A 5 18.76 -25.56 10.12
N ASN A 6 19.29 -24.42 10.55
CA ASN A 6 18.62 -23.12 10.43
C ASN A 6 18.57 -22.76 8.93
N LYS A 7 17.62 -23.38 8.21
CA LYS A 7 17.28 -23.07 6.81
C LYS A 7 16.65 -21.69 6.66
N TRP A 8 16.35 -21.05 7.78
CA TRP A 8 15.69 -19.75 7.86
C TRP A 8 16.75 -18.67 8.11
N GLY A 9 16.74 -17.62 7.29
CA GLY A 9 17.65 -16.47 7.33
C GLY A 9 17.37 -15.52 8.49
N PHE A 10 16.80 -16.06 9.57
CA PHE A 10 16.41 -15.34 10.76
C PHE A 10 17.21 -15.82 11.97
N ASN A 11 17.54 -14.88 12.85
CA ASN A 11 18.23 -15.14 14.10
C ASN A 11 17.24 -15.64 15.17
N ASP A 12 16.77 -16.88 14.99
CA ASP A 12 15.79 -17.55 15.85
C ASP A 12 14.50 -16.70 16.02
N PHE A 13 13.75 -16.55 14.91
CA PHE A 13 12.60 -15.64 14.83
C PHE A 13 11.60 -15.85 15.98
N PHE A 14 11.31 -17.10 16.33
CA PHE A 14 10.38 -17.44 17.41
C PHE A 14 10.89 -16.95 18.77
N LYS A 15 12.17 -17.12 19.07
CA LYS A 15 12.76 -16.58 20.30
C LYS A 15 12.71 -15.05 20.34
N GLN A 16 12.95 -14.38 19.22
CA GLN A 16 12.86 -12.92 19.15
C GLN A 16 11.40 -12.44 19.31
N GLU A 17 10.45 -13.19 18.77
CA GLU A 17 9.00 -12.96 18.96
C GLU A 17 8.63 -13.05 20.44
N LEU A 18 9.04 -14.12 21.13
CA LEU A 18 8.79 -14.26 22.58
C LEU A 18 9.44 -13.13 23.38
N ARG A 19 10.68 -12.76 23.03
CA ARG A 19 11.41 -11.66 23.68
C ARG A 19 10.67 -10.34 23.57
N LEU A 20 10.14 -10.01 22.40
CA LEU A 20 9.39 -8.76 22.19
C LEU A 20 7.97 -8.83 22.75
N SER A 21 7.31 -9.98 22.66
CA SER A 21 5.97 -10.19 23.24
C SER A 21 5.97 -9.95 24.75
N LYS A 22 7.04 -10.34 25.45
CA LYS A 22 7.20 -10.09 26.89
C LYS A 22 7.20 -8.60 27.26
N GLU A 23 7.60 -7.74 26.32
CA GLU A 23 7.77 -6.30 26.54
C GLU A 23 6.53 -5.48 26.15
N ILE A 24 5.49 -6.12 25.61
CA ILE A 24 4.24 -5.48 25.20
C ILE A 24 3.12 -6.04 26.07
N THR A 25 2.58 -5.18 26.94
CA THR A 25 1.45 -5.59 27.79
C THR A 25 0.17 -5.68 26.95
N PHE A 26 -0.78 -6.51 27.38
CA PHE A 26 -2.11 -6.55 26.74
C PHE A 26 -2.77 -5.16 26.73
N HIS A 27 -2.64 -4.39 27.82
CA HIS A 27 -3.17 -3.02 27.90
C HIS A 27 -2.58 -2.07 26.84
N GLU A 28 -1.26 -2.13 26.64
CA GLU A 28 -0.58 -1.37 25.59
C GLU A 28 -1.09 -1.80 24.20
N GLY A 29 -1.15 -3.11 23.94
CA GLY A 29 -1.69 -3.65 22.69
C GLY A 29 -3.13 -3.23 22.43
N SER A 30 -4.01 -3.32 23.44
CA SER A 30 -5.42 -2.93 23.32
C SER A 30 -5.60 -1.45 23.05
N LYS A 31 -4.77 -0.58 23.64
CA LYS A 31 -4.81 0.86 23.36
C LYS A 31 -4.40 1.21 21.93
N ILE A 32 -3.42 0.49 21.39
CA ILE A 32 -2.86 0.80 20.07
C ILE A 32 -3.69 0.17 18.95
N PHE A 33 -4.13 -1.08 19.12
CA PHE A 33 -4.75 -1.90 18.07
C PHE A 33 -6.23 -2.20 18.31
N GLY A 34 -6.80 -1.77 19.44
CA GLY A 34 -8.23 -1.96 19.73
C GLY A 34 -8.63 -3.38 20.12
N PHE A 35 -7.70 -4.19 20.64
CA PHE A 35 -8.02 -5.53 21.12
C PHE A 35 -9.04 -5.50 22.26
N ASN A 36 -9.91 -6.50 22.28
CA ASN A 36 -10.97 -6.68 23.27
C ASN A 36 -11.13 -8.16 23.64
N SER A 37 -12.12 -8.48 24.48
CA SER A 37 -12.38 -9.85 24.95
C SER A 37 -12.69 -10.85 23.84
N ASN A 38 -13.09 -10.39 22.65
CA ASN A 38 -13.36 -11.24 21.48
C ASN A 38 -12.13 -11.38 20.57
N SER A 39 -11.04 -10.67 20.84
CA SER A 39 -9.79 -10.81 20.09
C SER A 39 -9.11 -12.13 20.44
N ASN A 40 -8.75 -12.91 19.43
CA ASN A 40 -8.06 -14.18 19.66
C ASN A 40 -6.55 -13.98 19.90
N LEU A 41 -5.88 -14.97 20.48
CA LEU A 41 -4.45 -14.90 20.81
C LEU A 41 -3.55 -14.65 19.59
N GLY A 42 -3.94 -15.14 18.41
CA GLY A 42 -3.22 -14.87 17.17
C GLY A 42 -3.26 -13.39 16.79
N GLN A 43 -4.43 -12.75 16.89
CA GLN A 43 -4.57 -11.31 16.65
C GLN A 43 -3.76 -10.49 17.66
N ILE A 44 -3.78 -10.87 18.94
CA ILE A 44 -3.08 -10.15 20.02
C ILE A 44 -1.56 -10.23 19.83
N THR A 45 -1.04 -11.36 19.35
CA THR A 45 0.40 -11.58 19.16
C THR A 45 0.93 -11.09 17.82
N PHE A 46 0.06 -10.94 16.80
CA PHE A 46 0.46 -10.55 15.45
C PHE A 46 1.28 -9.25 15.35
N PRO A 47 0.99 -8.16 16.11
CA PRO A 47 1.80 -6.95 16.04
C PRO A 47 3.29 -7.18 16.26
N VAL A 48 3.64 -8.13 17.12
CA VAL A 48 5.03 -8.50 17.38
C VAL A 48 5.71 -8.99 16.09
N ARG A 49 5.03 -9.85 15.34
CA ARG A 49 5.56 -10.40 14.07
C ARG A 49 5.73 -9.32 13.01
N GLN A 50 4.81 -8.36 12.96
CA GLN A 50 4.87 -7.26 11.98
C GLN A 50 6.01 -6.27 12.28
N ILE A 51 6.32 -6.01 13.56
CA ILE A 51 7.37 -5.04 13.92
C ILE A 51 8.78 -5.63 13.98
N LEU A 52 8.93 -6.94 14.20
CA LEU A 52 10.25 -7.59 14.27
C LEU A 52 11.14 -7.32 13.05
N PRO A 53 10.65 -7.41 11.79
CA PRO A 53 11.42 -7.08 10.60
C PRO A 53 12.02 -5.66 10.57
N CYS A 54 11.60 -4.75 11.46
CA CYS A 54 12.21 -3.42 11.57
C CYS A 54 13.64 -3.46 12.15
N TYR A 55 14.05 -4.57 12.75
CA TYR A 55 15.35 -4.71 13.41
C TYR A 55 16.28 -5.60 12.58
N TYR A 56 17.41 -5.05 12.10
CA TYR A 56 18.31 -5.75 11.18
C TYR A 56 18.83 -7.08 11.75
N ASN A 57 19.05 -7.15 13.07
CA ASN A 57 19.62 -8.32 13.75
C ASN A 57 18.67 -9.53 13.83
N ILE A 58 17.41 -9.35 13.41
CA ILE A 58 16.47 -10.45 13.18
C ILE A 58 16.88 -11.26 11.95
N PHE A 59 17.60 -10.66 11.01
CA PHE A 59 18.06 -11.31 9.79
C PHE A 59 19.54 -11.68 9.93
N THR A 60 19.91 -12.92 9.63
CA THR A 60 21.30 -13.40 9.76
C THR A 60 22.21 -12.86 8.65
N PHE A 61 21.62 -12.47 7.52
CA PHE A 61 22.34 -11.98 6.34
C PHE A 61 22.50 -10.45 6.30
N LEU A 62 21.88 -9.70 7.23
CA LEU A 62 21.98 -8.25 7.28
C LEU A 62 23.13 -7.78 8.17
N LYS A 63 23.90 -6.81 7.68
CA LYS A 63 24.82 -6.02 8.50
C LYS A 63 24.04 -4.95 9.28
N LYS A 64 24.68 -4.37 10.30
CA LYS A 64 24.12 -3.24 11.07
C LYS A 64 23.66 -2.13 10.11
N SER A 65 22.35 -1.86 10.13
CA SER A 65 21.70 -0.94 9.20
C SER A 65 20.51 -0.24 9.87
N THR A 66 20.03 0.82 9.24
CA THR A 66 18.77 1.48 9.59
C THR A 66 17.63 0.92 8.75
N CYS A 67 16.46 0.77 9.34
CA CYS A 67 15.26 0.35 8.62
C CYS A 67 14.48 1.58 8.14
N LEU A 68 14.13 1.60 6.86
CA LEU A 68 13.17 2.53 6.27
C LEU A 68 11.92 1.74 5.88
N VAL A 69 10.76 2.19 6.36
CA VAL A 69 9.48 1.54 6.12
C VAL A 69 8.57 2.46 5.30
N PRO A 70 8.43 2.22 3.98
CA PRO A 70 7.37 2.82 3.19
C PRO A 70 6.05 2.10 3.45
N ALA A 71 5.01 2.83 3.85
CA ALA A 71 3.69 2.25 4.12
C ALA A 71 2.57 3.29 3.92
N ALA A 72 1.32 2.83 3.86
CA ALA A 72 0.19 3.74 4.06
C ALA A 72 0.08 4.14 5.55
N ILE A 73 -0.57 5.28 5.82
CA ILE A 73 -0.64 5.85 7.18
C ILE A 73 -1.35 4.95 8.21
N ASP A 74 -2.18 4.00 7.77
CA ASP A 74 -2.87 3.05 8.65
C ASP A 74 -1.93 2.04 9.34
N GLN A 75 -0.69 1.91 8.86
CA GLN A 75 0.31 1.06 9.49
C GLN A 75 1.12 1.77 10.59
N ASP A 76 0.98 3.10 10.74
CA ASP A 76 1.71 3.88 11.76
C ASP A 76 1.61 3.31 13.18
N PRO A 77 0.47 2.79 13.67
CA PRO A 77 0.38 2.20 15.01
C PRO A 77 1.43 1.11 15.27
N TYR A 78 1.73 0.27 14.27
CA TYR A 78 2.77 -0.76 14.38
C TYR A 78 4.15 -0.13 14.46
N PHE A 79 4.48 0.79 13.56
CA PHE A 79 5.84 1.32 13.47
C PHE A 79 6.15 2.32 14.58
N ARG A 80 5.15 3.00 15.13
CA ARG A 80 5.28 3.76 16.37
C ARG A 80 5.69 2.84 17.53
N LEU A 81 5.01 1.70 17.69
CA LEU A 81 5.37 0.69 18.68
C LEU A 81 6.79 0.12 18.42
N ALA A 82 7.14 -0.13 17.16
CA ALA A 82 8.50 -0.57 16.78
C ALA A 82 9.58 0.44 17.22
N ARG A 83 9.32 1.75 17.07
CA ARG A 83 10.25 2.80 17.52
C ARG A 83 10.42 2.83 19.03
N ASP A 84 9.37 2.52 19.79
CA ASP A 84 9.42 2.49 21.25
C ASP A 84 10.19 1.25 21.75
N LYS A 85 10.04 0.12 21.06
CA LYS A 85 10.66 -1.16 21.43
C LYS A 85 12.07 -1.38 20.85
N ALA A 86 12.58 -0.47 20.00
CA ALA A 86 13.88 -0.62 19.32
C ALA A 86 15.09 -0.84 20.25
N LYS A 87 15.06 -0.26 21.45
CA LYS A 87 16.14 -0.41 22.44
C LYS A 87 16.34 -1.86 22.90
N ILE A 88 15.28 -2.67 22.92
CA ILE A 88 15.35 -4.10 23.30
C ILE A 88 16.35 -4.84 22.38
N PHE A 89 16.39 -4.47 21.10
CA PHE A 89 17.24 -5.10 20.10
C PHE A 89 18.56 -4.38 19.86
N ASN A 90 18.90 -3.34 20.64
CA ASN A 90 20.05 -2.46 20.37
C ASN A 90 20.10 -1.96 18.92
N CYS A 91 18.93 -1.70 18.34
CA CYS A 91 18.76 -1.23 16.97
C CYS A 91 18.37 0.24 16.94
N SER A 92 18.67 0.91 15.83
CA SER A 92 18.12 2.24 15.55
C SER A 92 16.60 2.15 15.40
N LYS A 93 15.90 3.22 15.78
CA LYS A 93 14.47 3.36 15.53
C LYS A 93 14.20 3.31 14.01
N PRO A 94 13.22 2.54 13.52
CA PRO A 94 12.88 2.55 12.09
C PRO A 94 12.36 3.93 11.67
N SER A 95 12.77 4.40 10.51
CA SER A 95 12.22 5.58 9.85
C SER A 95 11.02 5.16 9.00
N THR A 96 10.00 6.00 8.91
CA THR A 96 8.78 5.73 8.13
C THR A 96 8.55 6.84 7.11
N ILE A 97 8.07 6.46 5.92
CA ILE A 97 7.53 7.39 4.92
C ILE A 97 6.11 6.92 4.61
N TYR A 98 5.15 7.83 4.77
CA TYR A 98 3.74 7.49 4.61
C TYR A 98 3.18 7.97 3.26
N SER A 99 2.47 7.07 2.58
CA SER A 99 1.66 7.42 1.42
C SER A 99 0.24 7.81 1.84
N GLY A 100 -0.40 8.65 1.02
CA GLY A 100 -1.84 8.80 1.04
C GLY A 100 -2.55 7.50 0.64
N PHE A 101 -3.86 7.43 0.86
CA PHE A 101 -4.66 6.31 0.37
C PHE A 101 -5.06 6.52 -1.08
N LEU A 102 -4.97 5.45 -1.87
CA LEU A 102 -5.62 5.40 -3.17
C LEU A 102 -7.15 5.41 -2.94
N PRO A 103 -7.90 6.34 -3.56
CA PRO A 103 -9.32 6.46 -3.28
C PRO A 103 -10.13 5.29 -3.85
N SER A 104 -11.24 4.95 -3.20
CA SER A 104 -12.25 4.06 -3.74
C SER A 104 -12.86 4.66 -5.01
N LEU A 105 -13.49 3.85 -5.85
CA LEU A 105 -14.13 4.39 -7.05
C LEU A 105 -15.29 5.33 -6.73
N LYS A 106 -16.04 5.08 -5.65
CA LYS A 106 -17.27 5.83 -5.33
C LYS A 106 -17.03 7.07 -4.49
N ASN A 107 -15.92 7.13 -3.74
CA ASN A 107 -15.63 8.20 -2.80
C ASN A 107 -14.11 8.33 -2.58
N LEU A 108 -13.69 9.46 -2.01
CA LEU A 108 -12.28 9.74 -1.73
C LEU A 108 -11.69 8.98 -0.52
N GLY A 109 -12.46 8.09 0.10
CA GLY A 109 -11.99 7.19 1.15
C GLY A 109 -11.09 6.08 0.61
N LYS A 110 -10.40 5.37 1.50
CA LYS A 110 -9.46 4.30 1.13
C LYS A 110 -10.15 3.18 0.34
N MET A 111 -9.59 2.82 -0.81
CA MET A 111 -10.01 1.62 -1.56
C MET A 111 -9.84 0.35 -0.72
N SER A 112 -10.91 -0.45 -0.64
CA SER A 112 -10.91 -1.75 0.02
C SER A 112 -11.44 -2.85 -0.90
N SER A 113 -10.65 -3.90 -1.11
CA SER A 113 -11.04 -5.08 -1.90
C SER A 113 -12.26 -5.82 -1.33
N THR A 114 -12.56 -5.64 -0.04
CA THR A 114 -13.63 -6.36 0.66
C THR A 114 -14.96 -5.61 0.63
N VAL A 115 -14.91 -4.28 0.58
CA VAL A 115 -16.09 -3.41 0.77
C VAL A 115 -16.44 -2.67 -0.52
N ASP A 116 -15.43 -2.33 -1.33
CA ASP A 116 -15.59 -1.46 -2.47
C ASP A 116 -15.51 -2.21 -3.79
N LEU A 117 -16.14 -1.62 -4.81
CA LEU A 117 -15.82 -1.94 -6.18
C LEU A 117 -14.38 -1.48 -6.47
N THR A 118 -13.51 -2.46 -6.64
CA THR A 118 -12.05 -2.28 -6.72
C THR A 118 -11.55 -2.58 -8.13
N ILE A 119 -10.55 -1.81 -8.58
CA ILE A 119 -9.74 -2.17 -9.74
C ILE A 119 -8.68 -3.17 -9.26
N PHE A 120 -8.77 -4.41 -9.71
CA PHE A 120 -7.79 -5.45 -9.39
C PHE A 120 -6.68 -5.50 -10.44
N LEU A 121 -5.51 -5.96 -10.03
CA LEU A 121 -4.33 -6.03 -10.91
C LEU A 121 -4.43 -7.13 -11.98
N ASP A 122 -5.40 -8.03 -11.85
CA ASP A 122 -5.75 -9.08 -12.80
C ASP A 122 -7.05 -8.79 -13.57
N ASP A 123 -7.65 -7.60 -13.39
CA ASP A 123 -8.79 -7.17 -14.20
C ASP A 123 -8.42 -7.14 -15.69
N LYS A 124 -9.40 -7.47 -16.54
CA LYS A 124 -9.27 -7.27 -17.99
C LYS A 124 -9.38 -5.79 -18.33
N MET A 125 -8.78 -5.40 -19.46
CA MET A 125 -8.77 -4.01 -19.94
C MET A 125 -10.19 -3.42 -20.06
N ASP A 126 -11.14 -4.19 -20.56
CA ASP A 126 -12.54 -3.76 -20.67
C ASP A 126 -13.22 -3.61 -19.31
N ASP A 127 -12.89 -4.46 -18.33
CA ASP A 127 -13.44 -4.39 -16.98
C ASP A 127 -12.93 -3.13 -16.27
N ILE A 128 -11.66 -2.78 -16.41
CA ILE A 128 -11.08 -1.52 -15.91
C ILE A 128 -11.87 -0.33 -16.48
N ALA A 129 -12.04 -0.30 -17.81
CA ALA A 129 -12.77 0.77 -18.49
C ALA A 129 -14.22 0.89 -18.01
N ASN A 130 -14.92 -0.25 -17.86
CA ASN A 130 -16.29 -0.29 -17.39
C ASN A 130 -16.42 0.17 -15.94
N LYS A 131 -15.52 -0.26 -15.06
CA LYS A 131 -15.49 0.13 -13.64
C LYS A 131 -15.32 1.64 -13.48
N ILE A 132 -14.36 2.24 -14.18
CA ILE A 132 -14.14 3.69 -14.16
C ILE A 132 -15.34 4.45 -14.74
N LYS A 133 -15.83 4.06 -15.92
CA LYS A 133 -16.95 4.74 -16.58
C LYS A 133 -18.19 4.79 -15.69
N LYS A 134 -18.58 3.65 -15.12
CA LYS A 134 -19.84 3.49 -14.39
C LYS A 134 -19.77 3.92 -12.92
N HIS A 135 -18.62 3.77 -12.27
CA HIS A 135 -18.56 3.85 -10.81
C HIS A 135 -17.60 4.91 -10.27
N ALA A 136 -16.65 5.40 -11.07
CA ALA A 136 -15.77 6.48 -10.63
C ALA A 136 -16.59 7.75 -10.39
N PHE A 137 -16.53 8.28 -9.17
CA PHE A 137 -17.20 9.52 -8.80
C PHE A 137 -16.58 10.70 -9.55
N SER A 138 -17.46 11.55 -10.08
CA SER A 138 -17.10 12.71 -10.90
C SER A 138 -17.12 13.98 -10.05
N GLY A 139 -16.06 14.78 -10.15
CA GLY A 139 -16.01 16.14 -9.61
C GLY A 139 -16.59 17.19 -10.56
N GLY A 140 -17.20 16.78 -11.68
CA GLY A 140 -17.85 17.67 -12.65
C GLY A 140 -19.20 18.21 -12.18
N ARG A 141 -19.86 18.98 -13.04
CA ARG A 141 -21.23 19.48 -12.81
C ARG A 141 -22.25 18.50 -13.37
N GLU A 142 -23.51 18.65 -12.96
CA GLU A 142 -24.61 17.78 -13.41
C GLU A 142 -24.81 17.87 -14.92
N THR A 143 -24.72 19.09 -15.46
CA THR A 143 -24.85 19.34 -16.90
C THR A 143 -23.54 19.78 -17.54
N LEU A 144 -23.35 19.42 -18.82
CA LEU A 144 -22.18 19.85 -19.59
C LEU A 144 -22.13 21.37 -19.75
N ALA A 145 -23.28 22.04 -19.86
CA ALA A 145 -23.37 23.49 -19.99
C ALA A 145 -22.86 24.20 -18.73
N GLU A 146 -23.28 23.74 -17.54
CA GLU A 146 -22.74 24.26 -16.27
C GLU A 146 -21.27 23.93 -16.10
N HIS A 147 -20.84 22.73 -16.49
CA HIS A 147 -19.45 22.33 -16.41
C HIS A 147 -18.55 23.24 -17.26
N ARG A 148 -18.97 23.56 -18.49
CA ARG A 148 -18.24 24.52 -19.35
C ARG A 148 -18.21 25.93 -18.77
N LYS A 149 -19.22 26.33 -18.00
CA LYS A 149 -19.31 27.68 -17.41
C LYS A 149 -18.54 27.80 -16.09
N LEU A 150 -18.60 26.77 -15.25
CA LEU A 150 -18.14 26.80 -13.85
C LEU A 150 -16.95 25.89 -13.56
N GLY A 151 -16.54 25.05 -14.51
CA GLY A 151 -15.49 24.07 -14.34
C GLY A 151 -15.86 22.87 -13.47
N GLY A 152 -14.97 21.88 -13.49
CA GLY A 152 -14.93 20.75 -12.57
C GLY A 152 -14.07 21.02 -11.32
N LEU A 153 -14.21 20.14 -10.34
CA LEU A 153 -13.44 20.12 -9.10
C LEU A 153 -12.51 18.88 -9.08
N PRO A 154 -11.25 19.00 -9.53
CA PRO A 154 -10.31 17.88 -9.57
C PRO A 154 -10.10 17.19 -8.22
N GLU A 155 -10.15 17.94 -7.12
CA GLU A 155 -9.99 17.43 -5.75
C GLU A 155 -11.10 16.47 -5.34
N LYS A 156 -12.27 16.61 -5.95
CA LYS A 156 -13.42 15.73 -5.73
C LYS A 156 -13.54 14.64 -6.80
N ASP A 157 -12.75 14.71 -7.86
CA ASP A 157 -12.84 13.79 -8.99
C ASP A 157 -11.95 12.57 -8.80
N THR A 158 -12.56 11.38 -8.76
CA THR A 158 -11.82 10.14 -8.49
C THR A 158 -10.88 9.79 -9.65
N ALA A 159 -11.29 10.03 -10.90
CA ALA A 159 -10.45 9.74 -12.05
C ALA A 159 -9.19 10.64 -12.06
N PHE A 160 -9.35 11.93 -11.71
CA PHE A 160 -8.21 12.80 -11.51
C PHE A 160 -7.30 12.36 -10.36
N GLN A 161 -7.87 11.94 -9.21
CA GLN A 161 -7.05 11.44 -8.11
C GLN A 161 -6.22 10.22 -8.53
N TYR A 162 -6.75 9.31 -9.36
CA TYR A 162 -5.97 8.19 -9.88
C TYR A 162 -4.85 8.65 -10.80
N LEU A 163 -5.11 9.62 -11.68
CA LEU A 163 -4.05 10.19 -12.52
C LEU A 163 -2.89 10.75 -11.67
N ARG A 164 -3.16 11.38 -10.53
CA ARG A 164 -2.10 11.84 -9.61
C ARG A 164 -1.19 10.73 -9.07
N TYR A 165 -1.66 9.47 -9.05
CA TYR A 165 -0.87 8.32 -8.59
C TYR A 165 -0.15 7.58 -9.72
N PHE A 166 -0.73 7.58 -10.93
CA PHE A 166 -0.28 6.70 -12.02
C PHE A 166 0.30 7.44 -13.23
N LEU A 167 -0.01 8.73 -13.40
CA LEU A 167 0.54 9.54 -14.48
C LEU A 167 1.86 10.17 -14.04
N ASP A 168 2.97 9.70 -14.63
CA ASP A 168 4.32 10.16 -14.29
C ASP A 168 4.65 11.57 -14.86
N ASP A 169 3.89 12.06 -15.85
CA ASP A 169 4.12 13.36 -16.50
C ASP A 169 3.40 14.49 -15.75
N ASP A 170 4.14 15.19 -14.89
CA ASP A 170 3.66 16.33 -14.10
C ASP A 170 3.07 17.46 -14.96
N LYS A 171 3.61 17.70 -16.17
CA LYS A 171 3.12 18.76 -17.05
C LYS A 171 1.75 18.39 -17.59
N LYS A 172 1.61 17.17 -18.11
CA LYS A 172 0.34 16.64 -18.60
C LYS A 172 -0.71 16.58 -17.49
N LEU A 173 -0.32 16.19 -16.27
CA LEU A 173 -1.21 16.19 -15.12
C LEU A 173 -1.72 17.62 -14.80
N SER A 174 -0.82 18.61 -14.81
CA SER A 174 -1.18 20.01 -14.58
C SER A 174 -2.09 20.57 -15.68
N GLU A 175 -1.84 20.22 -16.94
CA GLU A 175 -2.68 20.60 -18.08
C GLU A 175 -4.10 20.05 -17.92
N ILE A 176 -4.23 18.74 -17.65
CA ILE A 176 -5.53 18.09 -17.39
C ILE A 176 -6.26 18.77 -16.24
N GLU A 177 -5.56 19.10 -15.14
CA GLU A 177 -6.14 19.79 -14.00
C GLU A 177 -6.70 21.17 -14.41
N GLN A 178 -5.90 21.98 -15.10
CA GLN A 178 -6.27 23.33 -15.51
C GLN A 178 -7.43 23.33 -16.50
N GLU A 179 -7.42 22.42 -17.49
CA GLU A 179 -8.50 22.30 -18.46
C GLU A 179 -9.81 21.85 -17.81
N TYR A 180 -9.75 20.94 -16.83
CA TYR A 180 -10.92 20.51 -16.08
C TYR A 180 -11.51 21.65 -15.25
N ARG A 181 -10.67 22.44 -14.56
CA ARG A 181 -11.09 23.62 -13.81
C ARG A 181 -11.67 24.72 -14.70
N LYS A 182 -11.20 24.84 -15.95
CA LYS A 182 -11.73 25.79 -16.94
C LYS A 182 -13.01 25.27 -17.62
N GLY A 183 -13.41 24.01 -17.40
CA GLY A 183 -14.56 23.40 -18.04
C GLY A 183 -14.34 23.04 -19.52
N ILE A 184 -13.09 23.08 -19.98
CA ILE A 184 -12.68 22.70 -21.34
C ILE A 184 -12.75 21.17 -21.47
N LEU A 185 -12.12 20.48 -20.52
CA LEU A 185 -12.08 19.02 -20.44
C LEU A 185 -13.32 18.53 -19.69
N SER A 186 -14.08 17.60 -20.26
CA SER A 186 -15.30 17.08 -19.61
C SER A 186 -14.99 15.92 -18.66
N SER A 187 -15.92 15.59 -17.76
CA SER A 187 -15.75 14.42 -16.87
C SER A 187 -15.65 13.09 -17.64
N LYS A 188 -16.17 13.02 -18.87
CA LYS A 188 -16.00 11.87 -19.75
C LYS A 188 -14.56 11.77 -20.25
N ASP A 189 -13.97 12.90 -20.62
CA ASP A 189 -12.58 12.97 -21.11
C ASP A 189 -11.60 12.68 -19.96
N MET A 190 -11.86 13.21 -18.75
CA MET A 190 -11.11 12.90 -17.53
C MET A 190 -11.06 11.38 -17.27
N LYS A 191 -12.22 10.72 -17.35
CA LYS A 191 -12.31 9.26 -17.24
C LYS A 191 -11.57 8.56 -18.38
N GLY A 192 -11.59 9.11 -19.59
CA GLY A 192 -10.83 8.61 -20.74
C GLY A 192 -9.33 8.56 -20.45
N HIS A 193 -8.74 9.67 -20.01
CA HIS A 193 -7.33 9.74 -19.63
C HIS A 193 -6.98 8.76 -18.51
N CYS A 194 -7.84 8.68 -17.48
CA CYS A 194 -7.65 7.75 -16.37
C CYS A 194 -7.66 6.28 -16.83
N ILE A 195 -8.58 5.91 -17.73
CA ILE A 195 -8.68 4.54 -18.27
C ILE A 195 -7.43 4.19 -19.07
N GLU A 196 -6.99 5.07 -19.96
CA GLU A 196 -5.80 4.88 -20.77
C GLU A 196 -4.58 4.62 -19.89
N GLU A 197 -4.38 5.46 -18.87
CA GLU A 197 -3.24 5.36 -17.96
C GLU A 197 -3.27 4.08 -17.11
N LEU A 198 -4.45 3.73 -16.58
CA LEU A 198 -4.61 2.49 -15.81
C LEU A 198 -4.42 1.23 -16.66
N GLN A 199 -4.95 1.21 -17.88
CA GLN A 199 -4.78 0.08 -18.80
C GLN A 199 -3.30 -0.10 -19.18
N ARG A 200 -2.58 1.02 -19.41
CA ARG A 200 -1.12 0.99 -19.61
C ARG A 200 -0.41 0.39 -18.39
N PHE A 201 -0.64 0.96 -17.20
CA PHE A 201 0.01 0.52 -15.96
C PHE A 201 -0.26 -0.96 -15.65
N ILE A 202 -1.53 -1.38 -15.67
CA ILE A 202 -1.94 -2.76 -15.35
C ILE A 202 -1.47 -3.72 -16.44
N GLY A 203 -1.56 -3.34 -17.71
CA GLY A 203 -1.06 -4.16 -18.82
C GLY A 203 0.44 -4.44 -18.69
N ASP A 204 1.23 -3.43 -18.35
CA ASP A 204 2.67 -3.59 -18.13
C ASP A 204 2.99 -4.38 -16.85
N PHE A 205 2.19 -4.21 -15.79
CA PHE A 205 2.28 -5.06 -14.60
C PHE A 205 2.02 -6.53 -14.93
N GLN A 206 0.94 -6.84 -15.66
CA GLN A 206 0.57 -8.21 -16.03
C GLN A 206 1.66 -8.88 -16.89
N LYS A 207 2.25 -8.15 -17.83
CA LYS A 207 3.41 -8.63 -18.62
C LYS A 207 4.59 -9.01 -17.72
N ARG A 208 4.97 -8.14 -16.77
CA ARG A 208 6.06 -8.44 -15.81
C ARG A 208 5.71 -9.63 -14.91
N ARG A 209 4.47 -9.69 -14.43
CA ARG A 209 3.99 -10.76 -13.56
C ARG A 209 3.98 -12.12 -14.25
N ALA A 210 3.73 -12.17 -15.55
CA ALA A 210 3.78 -13.39 -16.35
C ALA A 210 5.21 -13.96 -16.51
N GLN A 211 6.24 -13.12 -16.32
CA GLN A 211 7.64 -13.54 -16.37
C GLN A 211 8.15 -14.09 -15.02
N VAL A 212 7.35 -14.00 -13.95
CA VAL A 212 7.71 -14.52 -12.63
C VAL A 212 7.40 -16.00 -12.56
N ASP A 213 8.43 -16.83 -12.64
CA ASP A 213 8.36 -18.28 -12.49
C ASP A 213 8.75 -18.75 -11.06
N GLN A 214 8.74 -20.07 -10.86
CA GLN A 214 9.07 -20.67 -9.58
C GLN A 214 10.54 -20.44 -9.19
N GLU A 215 11.46 -20.41 -10.16
CA GLU A 215 12.88 -20.16 -9.88
C GLU A 215 13.11 -18.75 -9.33
N ILE A 216 12.45 -17.74 -9.92
CA ILE A 216 12.46 -16.37 -9.41
C ILE A 216 11.84 -16.34 -8.01
N ILE A 217 10.70 -16.99 -7.79
CA ILE A 217 10.07 -17.04 -6.46
C ILE A 217 11.02 -17.65 -5.43
N ASP A 218 11.60 -18.81 -5.73
CA ASP A 218 12.52 -19.52 -4.84
C ASP A 218 13.76 -18.68 -4.56
N LYS A 219 14.30 -18.00 -5.58
CA LYS A 219 15.41 -17.06 -5.43
C LYS A 219 15.06 -15.92 -4.46
N PHE A 220 13.92 -15.25 -4.65
CA PHE A 220 13.50 -14.15 -3.77
C PHE A 220 13.11 -14.60 -2.36
N MET A 221 12.58 -15.81 -2.20
CA MET A 221 12.22 -16.40 -0.89
C MET A 221 13.40 -17.07 -0.19
N SER A 222 14.51 -17.33 -0.92
CA SER A 222 15.72 -17.89 -0.34
C SER A 222 16.38 -16.94 0.66
N CYS A 223 17.13 -17.51 1.59
CA CYS A 223 17.89 -16.76 2.58
C CYS A 223 19.29 -16.36 2.08
N ASP A 224 19.71 -16.91 0.94
CA ASP A 224 20.91 -16.51 0.24
C ASP A 224 20.62 -15.24 -0.57
N LYS A 225 21.11 -14.11 -0.08
CA LYS A 225 20.93 -12.79 -0.70
C LYS A 225 22.14 -12.35 -1.51
N SER A 226 23.00 -13.27 -1.94
CA SER A 226 24.19 -12.99 -2.77
C SER A 226 23.87 -12.44 -4.18
N PHE A 227 22.61 -12.47 -4.59
CA PHE A 227 22.14 -11.93 -5.86
C PHE A 227 21.74 -10.44 -5.81
N TYR A 228 21.84 -9.80 -4.65
CA TYR A 228 21.70 -8.35 -4.48
C TYR A 228 23.00 -7.61 -4.78
#